data_AF-A0A3M6TKV4-F1
#
_entry.id   AF-A0A3M6TKV4-F1
#
_cell.length_a   1.000
_cell.length_b   1.000
_cell.length_c   1.000
_cell.angle_alpha   90.00
_cell.angle_beta   90.00
_cell.angle_gamma   90.00
#
_symmetry.space_group_name_H-M   'P 1'
#
loop_
_entity.id
_entity.type
_entity.pdbx_description
1 polymer ?
#
loop_
_entity_poly.entity_id
_entity_poly.type
_entity_poly.pdbx_seq_one_letter_code
_entity_poly.pdbx_strand_id
1 'polypeptide(L)'
;MADHWVAEVFPPKFQFGSVDELLKSPEEGEKSSEKLEYLDDVYRRVYFEEQRAKTSTDEDVQVLVERLEKSRQIVSKQKKRQSKPKRKDQDECIWNENELQTLRRFLQKAKMQNLKLAAMLESAQEEIHSWKGKFKDVAESERAVKCNLGVLKKKYERLKVNYRALKEDLRRYHANLKICREERKQLEIERDETENLLKQTQAELNQEKLNKIHLQFKLDKMEKEKEENFKSYEDFITQQHLLEIKKLQKEINRLRSEFEKEKHDNDLNKRALEHLRSHFANLMVNQEIKNGNNMVENILSVIDIDYLPE
;
A
#
# COMPACT_ATOMS: atom_id res chain seq x y z
N MET A 1 -12.58 29.19 -23.23
CA MET A 1 -11.36 28.90 -24.01
C MET A 1 -11.68 29.26 -25.44
N ALA A 2 -10.83 30.05 -26.11
CA ALA A 2 -11.12 30.53 -27.46
C ALA A 2 -11.13 29.34 -28.44
N ASP A 3 -12.21 29.21 -29.20
CA ASP A 3 -12.37 28.13 -30.17
C ASP A 3 -11.31 28.22 -31.27
N HIS A 4 -10.67 27.08 -31.53
CA HIS A 4 -9.59 26.98 -32.49
C HIS A 4 -10.13 27.16 -33.91
N TRP A 5 -9.51 28.02 -34.72
CA TRP A 5 -9.92 28.35 -36.12
C TRP A 5 -10.18 27.12 -37.02
N VAL A 6 -9.61 25.97 -36.68
CA VAL A 6 -9.85 24.69 -37.34
C VAL A 6 -11.32 24.23 -37.21
N ALA A 7 -12.00 24.58 -36.11
CA ALA A 7 -13.39 24.22 -35.85
C ALA A 7 -14.40 25.03 -36.70
N GLU A 8 -14.03 26.23 -37.17
CA GLU A 8 -14.84 27.02 -38.11
C GLU A 8 -14.76 26.47 -39.53
N VAL A 9 -13.59 25.97 -39.94
CA VAL A 9 -13.37 25.43 -41.29
C VAL A 9 -13.89 24.00 -41.42
N PHE A 10 -13.89 23.22 -40.33
CA PHE A 10 -14.43 21.87 -40.27
C PHE A 10 -15.31 21.69 -39.03
N PRO A 11 -16.60 22.06 -39.10
CA PRO A 11 -17.53 21.80 -38.02
C PRO A 11 -17.58 20.28 -37.76
N PRO A 12 -17.36 19.81 -36.52
CA PRO A 12 -17.43 18.38 -36.22
C PRO A 12 -18.82 17.86 -36.56
N LYS A 13 -18.90 16.94 -37.54
CA LYS A 13 -20.16 16.36 -38.03
C LYS A 13 -20.86 15.44 -37.03
N PHE A 14 -20.25 15.20 -35.86
CA PHE A 14 -20.79 14.37 -34.80
C PHE A 14 -20.63 15.09 -33.46
N GLN A 15 -21.75 15.36 -32.82
CA GLN A 15 -21.80 15.73 -31.41
C GLN A 15 -21.79 14.42 -30.62
N PHE A 16 -20.73 14.18 -29.84
CA PHE A 16 -20.74 13.08 -28.88
C PHE A 16 -21.63 13.49 -27.71
N GLY A 17 -22.71 12.75 -27.48
CA GLY A 17 -23.53 12.90 -26.27
C GLY A 17 -22.67 12.73 -25.01
N SER A 18 -23.03 13.45 -23.95
CA SER A 18 -22.32 13.37 -22.67
C SER A 18 -22.30 11.92 -22.15
N VAL A 19 -21.28 11.55 -21.38
CA VAL A 19 -21.13 10.20 -20.80
C VAL A 19 -22.38 9.77 -20.00
N ASP A 20 -23.12 10.74 -19.46
CA ASP A 20 -24.41 10.51 -18.76
C ASP A 20 -25.58 10.12 -19.67
N GLU A 21 -25.56 10.49 -20.96
CA GLU A 21 -26.56 10.07 -21.94
C GLU A 21 -26.36 8.61 -22.39
N LEU A 22 -25.10 8.17 -22.49
CA LEU A 22 -24.76 6.80 -22.86
C LEU A 22 -25.05 5.76 -21.76
N LEU A 23 -25.16 6.20 -20.51
CA LEU A 23 -25.45 5.34 -19.36
C LEU A 23 -26.95 5.21 -19.04
N LYS A 24 -27.83 5.94 -19.75
CA LYS A 24 -29.28 5.96 -19.51
C LYS A 24 -30.14 5.31 -20.61
N SER A 25 -29.55 4.76 -21.67
CA SER A 25 -30.33 4.07 -22.70
C SER A 25 -30.90 2.75 -22.15
N PRO A 26 -32.22 2.49 -22.27
CA PRO A 26 -32.80 1.21 -21.86
C PRO A 26 -32.34 0.08 -22.78
N GLU A 27 -32.14 -1.09 -22.19
CA GLU A 27 -31.67 -2.32 -22.82
C GLU A 27 -32.42 -2.66 -24.13
N GLU A 28 -31.74 -2.56 -25.27
CA GLU A 28 -32.23 -3.07 -26.56
C GLU A 28 -32.11 -4.60 -26.62
N GLY A 29 -32.89 -5.29 -25.78
CA GLY A 29 -32.94 -6.75 -25.73
C GLY A 29 -33.62 -7.41 -26.93
N GLU A 30 -34.63 -6.75 -27.53
CA GLU A 30 -35.50 -7.39 -28.53
C GLU A 30 -35.08 -7.15 -30.00
N LYS A 31 -34.45 -6.01 -30.32
CA LYS A 31 -34.04 -5.68 -31.71
C LYS A 31 -32.87 -6.52 -32.23
N SER A 32 -32.19 -7.25 -31.36
CA SER A 32 -31.04 -8.09 -31.72
C SER A 32 -31.47 -9.41 -32.36
N SER A 33 -32.64 -9.96 -31.98
CA SER A 33 -33.18 -11.21 -32.51
C SER A 33 -33.67 -11.04 -33.96
N GLU A 34 -34.45 -10.00 -34.25
CA GLU A 34 -34.94 -9.72 -35.61
C GLU A 34 -33.80 -9.41 -36.60
N LYS A 35 -32.74 -8.74 -36.14
CA LYS A 35 -31.53 -8.51 -36.95
C LYS A 35 -30.76 -9.79 -37.25
N LEU A 36 -30.76 -10.76 -36.33
CA LEU A 36 -30.12 -12.06 -36.52
C LEU A 36 -30.92 -12.94 -37.49
N GLU A 37 -32.24 -12.95 -37.39
CA GLU A 37 -33.11 -13.65 -38.36
C GLU A 37 -32.98 -13.05 -39.77
N TYR A 38 -32.96 -11.72 -39.90
CA TYR A 38 -32.75 -11.07 -41.19
C TYR A 38 -31.39 -11.40 -41.81
N LEU A 39 -30.32 -11.46 -41.00
CA LEU A 39 -28.99 -11.83 -41.49
C LEU A 39 -28.94 -13.29 -41.96
N ASP A 40 -29.59 -14.20 -41.24
CA ASP A 40 -29.64 -15.63 -41.59
C ASP A 40 -30.41 -15.84 -42.90
N ASP A 41 -31.53 -15.13 -43.10
CA ASP A 41 -32.30 -15.15 -44.34
C ASP A 41 -31.53 -14.60 -45.54
N VAL A 42 -30.75 -13.52 -45.35
CA VAL A 42 -29.87 -12.97 -46.40
C VAL A 42 -28.76 -13.98 -46.76
N TYR A 43 -28.15 -14.61 -45.76
CA TYR A 43 -27.12 -15.62 -46.00
C TYR A 43 -27.65 -16.84 -46.75
N ARG A 44 -28.85 -17.31 -46.37
CA ARG A 44 -29.50 -18.45 -47.04
C ARG A 44 -29.81 -18.10 -48.50
N ARG A 45 -30.28 -16.89 -48.77
CA ARG A 45 -30.61 -16.42 -50.12
C ARG A 45 -29.36 -16.36 -51.01
N VAL A 46 -28.27 -15.77 -50.52
CA VAL A 46 -26.99 -15.68 -51.24
C VAL A 46 -26.40 -17.07 -51.48
N TYR A 47 -26.49 -17.99 -50.52
CA TYR A 47 -26.01 -19.36 -50.69
C TYR A 47 -26.76 -20.12 -51.80
N PHE A 48 -28.08 -19.99 -51.87
CA PHE A 48 -28.88 -20.60 -52.95
C PHE A 48 -28.63 -19.96 -54.32
N GLU A 49 -28.36 -18.66 -54.35
CA GLU A 49 -28.03 -17.93 -55.58
C GLU A 49 -26.64 -18.31 -56.10
N GLU A 50 -25.65 -18.51 -55.22
CA GLU A 50 -24.33 -19.04 -55.56
C GLU A 50 -24.39 -20.48 -56.06
N GLN A 51 -25.23 -21.33 -55.46
CA GLN A 51 -25.48 -22.70 -55.92
C GLN A 51 -26.11 -22.71 -57.32
N ARG A 52 -27.12 -21.85 -57.58
CA ARG A 52 -27.73 -21.72 -58.92
C ARG A 52 -26.76 -21.21 -59.98
N ALA A 53 -25.88 -20.26 -59.63
CA ALA A 53 -24.86 -19.77 -60.55
C ALA A 53 -23.85 -20.89 -60.90
N LYS A 54 -23.50 -21.75 -59.96
CA LYS A 54 -22.62 -22.90 -60.21
C LYS A 54 -23.27 -23.95 -61.12
N THR A 55 -24.55 -24.27 -60.93
CA THR A 55 -25.26 -25.24 -61.79
C THR A 55 -25.55 -24.70 -63.19
N SER A 56 -25.86 -23.40 -63.34
CA SER A 56 -26.08 -22.76 -64.65
C SER A 56 -24.80 -22.71 -65.49
N THR A 57 -23.64 -22.55 -64.85
CA THR A 57 -22.35 -22.50 -65.57
C THR A 57 -21.95 -23.88 -66.09
N ASP A 58 -22.28 -24.97 -65.37
CA ASP A 58 -22.01 -26.34 -65.85
C ASP A 58 -22.97 -26.76 -66.99
N GLU A 59 -24.26 -26.40 -66.93
CA GLU A 59 -25.21 -26.69 -68.04
C GLU A 59 -24.87 -25.93 -69.33
N ASP A 60 -24.45 -24.65 -69.23
CA ASP A 60 -24.08 -23.85 -70.40
C ASP A 60 -22.74 -24.29 -71.04
N VAL A 61 -21.79 -24.77 -70.23
CA VAL A 61 -20.53 -25.33 -70.73
C VAL A 61 -20.76 -26.68 -71.41
N GLN A 62 -21.69 -27.51 -70.92
CA GLN A 62 -22.00 -28.81 -71.52
C GLN A 62 -22.78 -28.68 -72.84
N VAL A 63 -23.68 -27.70 -72.96
CA VAL A 63 -24.38 -27.36 -74.21
C VAL A 63 -23.43 -26.78 -75.26
N LEU A 64 -22.44 -25.97 -74.87
CA LEU A 64 -21.44 -25.41 -75.78
C LEU A 64 -20.45 -26.48 -76.28
N VAL A 65 -20.05 -27.43 -75.44
CA VAL A 65 -19.19 -28.56 -75.84
C VAL A 65 -19.94 -29.50 -76.79
N GLU A 66 -21.21 -29.84 -76.53
CA GLU A 66 -22.02 -30.63 -77.47
C GLU A 66 -22.24 -29.93 -78.82
N ARG A 67 -22.41 -28.60 -78.82
CA ARG A 67 -22.60 -27.83 -80.07
C ARG A 67 -21.31 -27.72 -80.88
N LEU A 68 -20.14 -27.72 -80.24
CA LEU A 68 -18.83 -27.74 -80.90
C LEU A 68 -18.48 -29.13 -81.47
N GLU A 69 -18.91 -30.21 -80.80
CA GLU A 69 -18.71 -31.58 -81.28
C GLU A 69 -19.67 -31.92 -82.43
N LYS A 70 -20.93 -31.47 -82.39
CA LYS A 70 -21.90 -31.64 -83.48
C LYS A 70 -21.56 -30.83 -84.75
N SER A 71 -20.79 -29.75 -84.63
CA SER A 71 -20.36 -28.91 -85.78
C SER A 71 -19.05 -29.36 -86.43
N ARG A 72 -18.29 -30.28 -85.82
CA ARG A 72 -17.12 -30.92 -86.44
C ARG A 72 -17.45 -32.16 -87.30
N GLN A 73 -18.72 -32.52 -87.42
CA GLN A 73 -19.16 -33.74 -88.13
C GLN A 73 -20.00 -33.48 -89.40
N ILE A 74 -19.96 -32.27 -89.97
CA ILE A 74 -20.61 -31.96 -91.26
C ILE A 74 -19.67 -31.14 -92.15
N VAL A 75 -18.63 -31.78 -92.69
CA VAL A 75 -18.17 -31.53 -94.08
C VAL A 75 -17.89 -32.89 -94.71
N SER A 76 -18.96 -33.43 -95.26
CA SER A 76 -18.98 -34.63 -96.09
C SER A 76 -18.42 -34.34 -97.48
N LYS A 77 -17.49 -35.22 -97.91
CA LYS A 77 -17.46 -35.89 -99.22
C LYS A 77 -17.66 -34.99 -100.46
N GLN A 78 -16.55 -34.66 -101.14
CA GLN A 78 -16.60 -34.49 -102.59
C GLN A 78 -16.12 -35.76 -103.30
N LYS A 79 -17.03 -36.30 -104.11
CA LYS A 79 -16.92 -37.51 -104.92
C LYS A 79 -15.90 -37.33 -106.04
N LYS A 80 -15.06 -38.37 -106.22
CA LYS A 80 -14.42 -38.71 -107.49
C LYS A 80 -15.47 -38.82 -108.60
N ARG A 81 -15.22 -38.22 -109.76
CA ARG A 81 -15.71 -38.67 -111.07
C ARG A 81 -14.58 -38.64 -112.08
N GLN A 82 -14.26 -39.81 -112.62
CA GLN A 82 -13.50 -39.96 -113.85
C GLN A 82 -14.48 -39.95 -115.03
N SER A 83 -14.16 -39.19 -116.08
CA SER A 83 -14.53 -39.52 -117.46
C SER A 83 -13.79 -38.59 -118.43
N LYS A 84 -12.96 -39.16 -119.29
CA LYS A 84 -12.51 -38.62 -120.59
C LYS A 84 -13.10 -39.54 -121.69
N PRO A 85 -13.04 -39.23 -123.00
CA PRO A 85 -12.80 -37.96 -123.70
C PRO A 85 -13.81 -37.72 -124.86
N LYS A 86 -13.74 -36.53 -125.48
CA LYS A 86 -13.84 -36.25 -126.94
C LYS A 86 -14.46 -34.86 -127.18
N ARG A 87 -13.65 -33.89 -127.61
CA ARG A 87 -13.50 -33.44 -129.00
C ARG A 87 -12.60 -32.19 -128.98
N LYS A 88 -11.71 -32.13 -129.96
CA LYS A 88 -11.08 -30.88 -130.39
C LYS A 88 -12.19 -29.98 -130.89
N ASP A 89 -12.17 -28.71 -130.52
CA ASP A 89 -12.25 -27.58 -131.43
C ASP A 89 -11.90 -26.34 -130.62
N GLN A 90 -10.88 -25.64 -131.12
CA GLN A 90 -10.64 -24.20 -131.15
C GLN A 90 -11.01 -23.37 -129.90
N ASP A 91 -10.07 -22.53 -129.49
CA ASP A 91 -10.19 -21.51 -128.45
C ASP A 91 -11.40 -20.58 -128.68
N GLU A 92 -12.57 -20.98 -128.20
CA GLU A 92 -13.69 -20.10 -127.91
C GLU A 92 -13.86 -20.04 -126.40
N CYS A 93 -13.53 -18.87 -125.84
CA CYS A 93 -13.73 -18.57 -124.44
C CYS A 93 -15.19 -18.91 -124.06
N ILE A 94 -15.38 -19.96 -123.26
CA ILE A 94 -16.70 -20.44 -122.76
C ILE A 94 -17.40 -19.37 -121.92
N TRP A 95 -16.66 -18.32 -121.56
CA TRP A 95 -17.10 -17.19 -120.77
C TRP A 95 -17.25 -15.99 -121.68
N ASN A 96 -18.42 -15.38 -121.68
CA ASN A 96 -18.59 -14.08 -122.31
C ASN A 96 -17.80 -13.02 -121.51
N GLU A 97 -17.26 -11.97 -122.15
CA GLU A 97 -16.45 -10.93 -121.47
C GLU A 97 -17.23 -10.30 -120.29
N ASN A 98 -18.55 -10.19 -120.44
CA ASN A 98 -19.46 -9.73 -119.38
C ASN A 98 -19.50 -10.65 -118.15
N GLU A 99 -19.45 -11.97 -118.34
CA GLU A 99 -19.42 -12.97 -117.25
C GLU A 99 -18.08 -12.95 -116.54
N LEU A 100 -17.00 -12.82 -117.31
CA LEU A 100 -15.64 -12.73 -116.79
C LEU A 100 -15.43 -11.42 -115.98
N GLN A 101 -15.98 -10.30 -116.46
CA GLN A 101 -16.02 -9.04 -115.72
C GLN A 101 -16.84 -9.15 -114.43
N THR A 102 -17.95 -9.89 -114.46
CA THR A 102 -18.79 -10.16 -113.29
C THR A 102 -18.04 -10.98 -112.25
N LEU A 103 -17.37 -12.06 -112.66
CA LEU A 103 -16.51 -12.86 -111.78
C LEU A 103 -15.36 -12.05 -111.18
N ARG A 104 -14.68 -11.20 -111.97
CA ARG A 104 -13.63 -10.30 -111.47
C ARG A 104 -14.17 -9.35 -110.39
N ARG A 105 -15.36 -8.78 -110.57
CA ARG A 105 -16.02 -7.94 -109.55
C ARG A 105 -16.34 -8.74 -108.27
N PHE A 106 -16.85 -9.96 -108.40
CA PHE A 106 -17.10 -10.84 -107.24
C PHE A 106 -15.82 -11.22 -106.51
N LEU A 107 -14.76 -11.56 -107.23
CA LEU A 107 -13.45 -11.87 -106.66
C LEU A 107 -12.86 -10.66 -105.92
N GLN A 108 -12.95 -9.45 -106.52
CA GLN A 108 -12.51 -8.22 -105.86
C GLN A 108 -13.32 -7.94 -104.60
N LYS A 109 -14.66 -8.08 -104.64
CA LYS A 109 -15.51 -7.92 -103.46
C LYS A 109 -15.14 -8.93 -102.36
N ALA A 110 -14.95 -10.21 -102.72
CA ALA A 110 -14.53 -11.24 -101.78
C ALA A 110 -13.14 -10.95 -101.18
N LYS A 111 -12.19 -10.48 -101.99
CA LYS A 111 -10.85 -10.07 -101.53
C LYS A 111 -10.93 -8.90 -100.54
N MET A 112 -11.74 -7.88 -100.85
CA MET A 112 -11.96 -6.74 -99.95
C MET A 112 -12.66 -7.15 -98.65
N GLN A 113 -13.64 -8.06 -98.73
CA GLN A 113 -14.30 -8.62 -97.55
C GLN A 113 -13.34 -9.44 -96.70
N ASN A 114 -12.49 -10.27 -97.29
CA ASN A 114 -11.46 -11.02 -96.57
C ASN A 114 -10.45 -10.08 -95.89
N LEU A 115 -10.02 -9.02 -96.56
CA LEU A 115 -9.16 -7.99 -95.96
C LEU A 115 -9.84 -7.32 -94.76
N LYS A 116 -11.13 -6.96 -94.88
CA LYS A 116 -11.91 -6.38 -93.79
C LYS A 116 -12.04 -7.35 -92.60
N LEU A 117 -12.35 -8.62 -92.87
CA LEU A 117 -12.46 -9.63 -91.82
C LEU A 117 -11.12 -9.91 -91.13
N ALA A 118 -10.01 -9.91 -91.88
CA ALA A 118 -8.67 -10.06 -91.32
C ALA A 118 -8.32 -8.89 -90.39
N ALA A 119 -8.58 -7.64 -90.80
CA ALA A 119 -8.36 -6.46 -89.96
C ALA A 119 -9.26 -6.46 -88.70
N MET A 120 -10.52 -6.90 -88.82
CA MET A 120 -11.41 -7.07 -87.67
C MET A 120 -10.92 -8.15 -86.71
N LEU A 121 -10.39 -9.27 -87.24
CA LEU A 121 -9.82 -10.34 -86.43
C LEU A 121 -8.56 -9.90 -85.69
N GLU A 122 -7.67 -9.17 -86.36
CA GLU A 122 -6.46 -8.60 -85.76
C GLU A 122 -6.82 -7.61 -84.64
N SER A 123 -7.74 -6.67 -84.89
CA SER A 123 -8.24 -5.74 -83.87
C SER A 123 -8.86 -6.46 -82.68
N ALA A 124 -9.68 -7.49 -82.90
CA ALA A 124 -10.25 -8.30 -81.81
C ALA A 124 -9.16 -9.08 -81.04
N GLN A 125 -8.11 -9.56 -81.71
CA GLN A 125 -6.98 -10.22 -81.06
C GLN A 125 -6.19 -9.25 -80.18
N GLU A 126 -5.92 -8.03 -80.64
CA GLU A 126 -5.28 -6.98 -79.85
C GLU A 126 -6.11 -6.62 -78.61
N GLU A 127 -7.43 -6.50 -78.75
CA GLU A 127 -8.33 -6.28 -77.62
C GLU A 127 -8.27 -7.44 -76.63
N ILE A 128 -8.32 -8.69 -77.09
CA ILE A 128 -8.17 -9.88 -76.22
C ILE A 128 -6.83 -9.84 -75.48
N HIS A 129 -5.74 -9.47 -76.15
CA HIS A 129 -4.43 -9.35 -75.51
C HIS A 129 -4.40 -8.23 -74.46
N SER A 130 -4.99 -7.06 -74.76
CA SER A 130 -5.14 -5.95 -73.81
C SER A 130 -5.96 -6.35 -72.58
N TRP A 131 -7.10 -7.02 -72.78
CA TRP A 131 -7.95 -7.51 -71.70
C TRP A 131 -7.25 -8.58 -70.86
N LYS A 132 -6.48 -9.48 -71.47
CA LYS A 132 -5.65 -10.45 -70.74
C LYS A 132 -4.59 -9.78 -69.87
N GLY A 133 -3.98 -8.70 -70.36
CA GLY A 133 -3.05 -7.87 -69.58
C GLY A 133 -3.73 -7.27 -68.36
N LYS A 134 -4.84 -6.54 -68.58
CA LYS A 134 -5.63 -5.92 -67.51
C LYS A 134 -6.10 -6.95 -66.47
N PHE A 135 -6.53 -8.13 -66.90
CA PHE A 135 -6.97 -9.18 -65.98
C PHE A 135 -5.82 -9.70 -65.10
N LYS A 136 -4.60 -9.85 -65.64
CA LYS A 136 -3.43 -10.21 -64.85
C LYS A 136 -3.09 -9.14 -63.82
N ASP A 137 -3.08 -7.86 -64.22
CA ASP A 137 -2.79 -6.74 -63.32
C ASP A 137 -3.81 -6.68 -62.17
N VAL A 138 -5.10 -6.87 -62.48
CA VAL A 138 -6.17 -6.94 -61.48
C VAL A 138 -5.95 -8.12 -60.54
N ALA A 139 -5.64 -9.31 -61.05
CA ALA A 139 -5.40 -10.50 -60.21
C ALA A 139 -4.18 -10.33 -59.28
N GLU A 140 -3.12 -9.68 -59.74
CA GLU A 140 -1.95 -9.35 -58.93
C GLU A 140 -2.29 -8.32 -57.83
N SER A 141 -3.04 -7.27 -58.19
CA SER A 141 -3.50 -6.27 -57.23
C SER A 141 -4.42 -6.87 -56.16
N GLU A 142 -5.33 -7.77 -56.54
CA GLU A 142 -6.22 -8.48 -55.62
C GLU A 142 -5.41 -9.35 -54.64
N ARG A 143 -4.40 -10.07 -55.15
CA ARG A 143 -3.50 -10.87 -54.31
C ARG A 143 -2.74 -10.00 -53.30
N ALA A 144 -2.22 -8.85 -53.73
CA ALA A 144 -1.53 -7.90 -52.86
C ALA A 144 -2.46 -7.36 -51.76
N VAL A 145 -3.69 -6.98 -52.11
CA VAL A 145 -4.71 -6.52 -51.15
C VAL A 145 -5.07 -7.62 -50.15
N LYS A 146 -5.26 -8.87 -50.60
CA LYS A 146 -5.53 -10.01 -49.71
C LYS A 146 -4.39 -10.25 -48.71
N CYS A 147 -3.14 -10.19 -49.15
CA CYS A 147 -1.98 -10.29 -48.27
C CYS A 147 -1.95 -9.16 -47.24
N ASN A 148 -2.16 -7.91 -47.68
CA ASN A 148 -2.19 -6.73 -46.79
C ASN A 148 -3.31 -6.83 -45.76
N LEU A 149 -4.51 -7.26 -46.16
CA LEU A 149 -5.63 -7.51 -45.26
C LEU A 149 -5.28 -8.57 -44.21
N GLY A 150 -4.58 -9.64 -44.59
CA GLY A 150 -4.09 -10.67 -43.66
C GLY A 150 -3.11 -10.11 -42.62
N VAL A 151 -2.18 -9.25 -43.04
CA VAL A 151 -1.25 -8.57 -42.12
C VAL A 151 -2.00 -7.63 -41.18
N LEU A 152 -2.98 -6.88 -41.70
CA LEU A 152 -3.75 -5.93 -40.90
C LEU A 152 -4.63 -6.64 -39.85
N LYS A 153 -5.26 -7.77 -40.22
CA LYS A 153 -5.99 -8.63 -39.27
C LYS A 153 -5.08 -9.10 -38.13
N LYS A 154 -3.87 -9.57 -38.43
CA LYS A 154 -2.89 -9.99 -37.40
C LYS A 154 -2.45 -8.83 -36.51
N LYS A 155 -2.30 -7.61 -37.05
CA LYS A 155 -1.99 -6.41 -36.25
C LYS A 155 -3.16 -6.04 -35.34
N TYR A 156 -4.39 -6.11 -35.85
CA TYR A 156 -5.60 -5.83 -35.08
C TYR A 156 -5.76 -6.80 -33.90
N GLU A 157 -5.60 -8.11 -34.12
CA GLU A 157 -5.72 -9.09 -33.03
C GLU A 157 -4.65 -8.88 -31.95
N ARG A 158 -3.40 -8.56 -32.33
CA ARG A 158 -2.36 -8.20 -31.37
C ARG A 158 -2.73 -6.95 -30.57
N LEU A 159 -3.25 -5.92 -31.24
CA LEU A 159 -3.69 -4.70 -30.57
C LEU A 159 -4.85 -4.96 -29.59
N LYS A 160 -5.78 -5.83 -29.97
CA LYS A 160 -6.92 -6.24 -29.14
C LYS A 160 -6.48 -6.96 -27.87
N VAL A 161 -5.49 -7.86 -27.97
CA VAL A 161 -4.87 -8.51 -26.79
C VAL A 161 -4.21 -7.47 -25.88
N ASN A 162 -3.39 -6.58 -26.44
CA ASN A 162 -2.71 -5.53 -25.66
C ASN A 162 -3.71 -4.60 -24.97
N TYR A 163 -4.80 -4.23 -25.65
CA TYR A 163 -5.86 -3.41 -25.07
C TYR A 163 -6.53 -4.09 -23.87
N ARG A 164 -6.81 -5.40 -23.97
CA ARG A 164 -7.38 -6.18 -22.86
C ARG A 164 -6.43 -6.23 -21.67
N ALA A 165 -5.16 -6.51 -21.91
CA ALA A 165 -4.13 -6.53 -20.87
C ALA A 165 -4.03 -5.16 -20.17
N LEU A 166 -3.95 -4.07 -20.94
CA LEU A 166 -3.88 -2.71 -20.38
C LEU A 166 -5.13 -2.35 -19.57
N LYS A 167 -6.31 -2.80 -20.01
CA LYS A 167 -7.57 -2.61 -19.27
C LYS A 167 -7.57 -3.36 -17.93
N GLU A 168 -7.00 -4.56 -17.90
CA GLU A 168 -6.85 -5.33 -16.66
C GLU A 168 -5.83 -4.69 -15.72
N ASP A 169 -4.69 -4.24 -16.24
CA ASP A 169 -3.67 -3.53 -15.46
C ASP A 169 -4.24 -2.25 -14.86
N LEU A 170 -5.00 -1.45 -15.63
CA LEU A 170 -5.66 -0.26 -15.13
C LEU A 170 -6.62 -0.56 -13.97
N ARG A 171 -7.38 -1.66 -14.06
CA ARG A 171 -8.26 -2.10 -12.96
C ARG A 171 -7.47 -2.49 -11.72
N ARG A 172 -6.36 -3.22 -11.88
CA ARG A 172 -5.47 -3.59 -10.76
C ARG A 172 -4.86 -2.36 -10.10
N TYR A 173 -4.36 -1.40 -10.89
CA TYR A 173 -3.84 -0.15 -10.36
C TYR A 173 -4.91 0.66 -9.61
N HIS A 174 -6.14 0.73 -10.12
CA HIS A 174 -7.23 1.39 -9.41
C HIS A 174 -7.58 0.69 -8.08
N ALA A 175 -7.60 -0.64 -8.06
CA ALA A 175 -7.82 -1.40 -6.83
C ALA A 175 -6.71 -1.14 -5.81
N ASN A 176 -5.45 -1.19 -6.23
CA ASN A 176 -4.30 -0.92 -5.37
C ASN A 176 -4.33 0.52 -4.84
N LEU A 177 -4.65 1.51 -5.68
CA LEU A 177 -4.80 2.90 -5.24
C LEU A 177 -5.90 3.07 -4.19
N LYS A 178 -6.99 2.30 -4.29
CA LYS A 178 -8.04 2.31 -3.27
C LYS A 178 -7.53 1.75 -1.94
N ILE A 179 -6.86 0.61 -1.98
CA ILE A 179 -6.25 -0.03 -0.80
C ILE A 179 -5.24 0.93 -0.14
N CYS A 180 -4.29 1.47 -0.90
CA CYS A 180 -3.28 2.39 -0.33
C CYS A 180 -3.91 3.67 0.27
N ARG A 181 -5.04 4.14 -0.27
CA ARG A 181 -5.78 5.27 0.33
C ARG A 181 -6.44 4.90 1.66
N GLU A 182 -6.94 3.67 1.78
CA GLU A 182 -7.51 3.14 3.01
C GLU A 182 -6.42 2.92 4.07
N GLU A 183 -5.29 2.31 3.69
CA GLU A 183 -4.11 2.16 4.55
C GLU A 183 -3.57 3.50 5.04
N ARG A 184 -3.49 4.52 4.16
CA ARG A 184 -3.06 5.86 4.55
C ARG A 184 -3.99 6.46 5.60
N LYS A 185 -5.31 6.29 5.47
CA LYS A 185 -6.28 6.78 6.46
C LYS A 185 -6.12 6.05 7.78
N GLN A 186 -5.88 4.74 7.74
CA GLN A 186 -5.67 3.94 8.94
C GLN A 186 -4.41 4.39 9.69
N LEU A 187 -3.29 4.58 8.97
CA LEU A 187 -2.05 5.11 9.55
C LEU A 187 -2.21 6.53 10.12
N GLU A 188 -3.07 7.35 9.51
CA GLU A 188 -3.37 8.68 10.02
C GLU A 188 -4.12 8.63 11.36
N ILE A 189 -5.07 7.70 11.49
CA ILE A 189 -5.77 7.43 12.76
C ILE A 189 -4.80 6.91 13.83
N GLU A 190 -3.96 5.91 13.49
CA GLU A 190 -2.98 5.36 14.42
C GLU A 190 -1.95 6.40 14.88
N ARG A 191 -1.52 7.30 13.98
CA ARG A 191 -0.67 8.44 14.33
C ARG A 191 -1.37 9.35 15.35
N ASP A 192 -2.64 9.68 15.12
CA ASP A 192 -3.38 10.58 16.02
C ASP A 192 -3.61 9.93 17.39
N GLU A 193 -3.90 8.63 17.43
CA GLU A 193 -4.03 7.85 18.66
C GLU A 193 -2.71 7.82 19.45
N THR A 194 -1.59 7.54 18.77
CA THR A 194 -0.27 7.51 19.40
C THR A 194 0.18 8.90 19.88
N GLU A 195 -0.14 9.97 19.15
CA GLU A 195 0.13 11.34 19.57
C GLU A 195 -0.69 11.71 20.82
N ASN A 196 -1.95 11.30 20.89
CA ASN A 196 -2.80 11.52 22.07
C ASN A 196 -2.27 10.73 23.28
N LEU A 197 -1.87 9.47 23.09
CA LEU A 197 -1.25 8.67 24.15
C LEU A 197 0.06 9.28 24.64
N LEU A 198 0.88 9.81 23.73
CA LEU A 198 2.10 10.53 24.08
C LEU A 198 1.80 11.78 24.93
N LYS A 199 0.79 12.57 24.55
CA LYS A 199 0.37 13.75 25.33
C LYS A 199 -0.12 13.35 26.73
N GLN A 200 -0.91 12.28 26.82
CA GLN A 200 -1.41 11.78 28.10
C GLN A 200 -0.26 11.30 29.00
N THR A 201 0.62 10.45 28.49
CA THR A 201 1.77 9.93 29.26
C THR A 201 2.74 11.05 29.67
N GLN A 202 2.93 12.07 28.83
CA GLN A 202 3.71 13.26 29.19
C GLN A 202 3.06 14.05 30.33
N ALA A 203 1.72 14.19 30.33
CA ALA A 203 0.99 14.84 31.41
C ALA A 203 1.08 14.05 32.71
N GLU A 204 0.91 12.73 32.67
CA GLU A 204 1.08 11.83 33.81
C GLU A 204 2.51 11.90 34.37
N LEU A 205 3.53 11.90 33.50
CA LEU A 205 4.93 12.07 33.93
C LEU A 205 5.16 13.40 34.63
N ASN A 206 4.57 14.50 34.14
CA ASN A 206 4.69 15.81 34.77
C ASN A 206 3.98 15.85 36.13
N GLN A 207 2.82 15.21 36.25
CA GLN A 207 2.10 15.04 37.51
C GLN A 207 2.96 14.29 38.52
N GLU A 208 3.58 13.18 38.12
CA GLU A 208 4.46 12.39 38.99
C GLU A 208 5.73 13.14 39.40
N LYS A 209 6.29 13.97 38.52
CA LYS A 209 7.41 14.86 38.88
C LYS A 209 7.01 15.87 39.95
N LEU A 210 5.82 16.47 39.83
CA LEU A 210 5.28 17.39 40.84
C LEU A 210 5.03 16.68 42.17
N ASN A 211 4.43 15.48 42.12
CA ASN A 211 4.20 14.64 43.30
C ASN A 211 5.51 14.31 44.00
N LYS A 212 6.55 13.92 43.25
CA LYS A 212 7.89 13.65 43.78
C LYS A 212 8.49 14.87 44.47
N ILE A 213 8.43 16.05 43.85
CA ILE A 213 8.95 17.29 44.43
C ILE A 213 8.21 17.63 45.73
N HIS A 214 6.88 17.48 45.74
CA HIS A 214 6.06 17.74 46.93
C HIS A 214 6.36 16.77 48.07
N LEU A 215 6.52 15.47 47.77
CA LEU A 215 6.89 14.45 48.75
C LEU A 215 8.30 14.69 49.30
N GLN A 216 9.25 15.07 48.46
CA GLN A 216 10.60 15.43 48.90
C GLN A 216 10.56 16.65 49.84
N PHE A 217 9.81 17.69 49.49
CA PHE A 217 9.65 18.85 50.36
C PHE A 217 9.04 18.50 51.72
N LYS A 218 8.02 17.61 51.74
CA LYS A 218 7.43 17.11 52.98
C LYS A 218 8.43 16.31 53.81
N LEU A 219 9.23 15.45 53.17
CA LEU A 219 10.26 14.67 53.82
C LEU A 219 11.28 15.59 54.49
N ASP A 220 11.84 16.55 53.75
CA ASP A 220 12.82 17.51 54.25
C ASP A 220 12.26 18.33 55.42
N LYS A 221 10.98 18.70 55.36
CA LYS A 221 10.29 19.40 56.45
C LYS A 221 10.19 18.52 57.71
N MET A 222 9.74 17.28 57.56
CA MET A 222 9.64 16.33 58.68
C MET A 222 11.01 16.02 59.31
N GLU A 223 12.05 15.92 58.48
CA GLU A 223 13.43 15.72 58.96
C GLU A 223 13.91 16.92 59.78
N LYS A 224 13.68 18.15 59.32
CA LYS A 224 13.99 19.37 60.07
C LYS A 224 13.22 19.46 61.39
N GLU A 225 11.91 19.22 61.36
CA GLU A 225 11.08 19.21 62.57
C GLU A 225 11.57 18.16 63.57
N LYS A 226 11.94 16.96 63.11
CA LYS A 226 12.51 15.90 63.95
C LYS A 226 13.84 16.33 64.57
N GLU A 227 14.74 16.93 63.79
CA GLU A 227 16.04 17.42 64.25
C GLU A 227 15.89 18.55 65.29
N GLU A 228 14.97 19.49 65.06
CA GLU A 228 14.66 20.57 66.01
C GLU A 228 14.05 20.03 67.30
N ASN A 229 13.11 19.08 67.20
CA ASN A 229 12.52 18.42 68.36
C ASN A 229 13.57 17.64 69.16
N PHE A 230 14.49 16.96 68.48
CA PHE A 230 15.58 16.22 69.12
C PHE A 230 16.51 17.18 69.89
N LYS A 231 16.93 18.29 69.26
CA LYS A 231 17.71 19.35 69.93
C LYS A 231 16.98 19.94 71.13
N SER A 232 15.69 20.27 70.98
CA SER A 232 14.89 20.79 72.09
C SER A 232 14.79 19.78 73.24
N TYR A 233 14.73 18.48 72.94
CA TYR A 233 14.68 17.43 73.95
C TYR A 233 16.04 17.23 74.65
N GLU A 234 17.14 17.25 73.89
CA GLU A 234 18.50 17.25 74.47
C GLU A 234 18.74 18.47 75.36
N ASP A 235 18.36 19.67 74.91
CA ASP A 235 18.45 20.91 75.69
C ASP A 235 17.61 20.83 76.97
N PHE A 236 16.40 20.25 76.90
CA PHE A 236 15.56 20.05 78.07
C PHE A 236 16.22 19.09 79.08
N ILE A 237 16.72 17.95 78.62
CA ILE A 237 17.40 16.95 79.47
C ILE A 237 18.66 17.55 80.11
N THR A 238 19.49 18.24 79.33
CA THR A 238 20.72 18.85 79.85
C THR A 238 20.41 19.91 80.91
N GLN A 239 19.39 20.75 80.71
CA GLN A 239 18.92 21.69 81.71
C GLN A 239 18.40 20.98 82.97
N GLN A 240 17.64 19.90 82.83
CA GLN A 240 17.13 19.12 83.95
C GLN A 240 18.28 18.51 84.78
N HIS A 241 19.25 17.87 84.13
CA HIS A 241 20.42 17.33 84.81
C HIS A 241 21.26 18.41 85.49
N LEU A 242 21.42 19.57 84.87
CA LEU A 242 22.15 20.69 85.44
C LEU A 242 21.45 21.24 86.70
N LEU A 243 20.12 21.30 86.70
CA LEU A 243 19.34 21.66 87.90
C LEU A 243 19.51 20.61 89.01
N GLU A 244 19.49 19.33 88.66
CA GLU A 244 19.66 18.23 89.63
C GLU A 244 21.07 18.24 90.25
N ILE A 245 22.11 18.41 89.43
CA ILE A 245 23.49 18.59 89.89
C ILE A 245 23.57 19.77 90.87
N LYS A 246 22.95 20.91 90.55
CA LYS A 246 22.93 22.08 91.45
C LYS A 246 22.21 21.79 92.76
N LYS A 247 21.12 21.02 92.76
CA LYS A 247 20.43 20.60 94.00
C LYS A 247 21.30 19.69 94.85
N LEU A 248 21.90 18.66 94.25
CA LEU A 248 22.79 17.74 94.95
C LEU A 248 24.03 18.45 95.50
N GLN A 249 24.60 19.41 94.76
CA GLN A 249 25.71 20.23 95.24
C GLN A 249 25.31 21.09 96.46
N LYS A 250 24.12 21.69 96.46
CA LYS A 250 23.61 22.43 97.63
C LYS A 250 23.47 21.51 98.84
N GLU A 251 22.97 20.30 98.63
CA GLU A 251 22.79 19.32 99.69
C GLU A 251 24.13 18.81 100.24
N ILE A 252 25.10 18.51 99.38
CA ILE A 252 26.48 18.18 99.79
C ILE A 252 27.07 19.33 100.62
N ASN A 253 26.90 20.58 100.21
CA ASN A 253 27.41 21.73 100.94
C ASN A 253 26.71 21.90 102.30
N ARG A 254 25.40 21.65 102.38
CA ARG A 254 24.63 21.64 103.64
C ARG A 254 25.18 20.59 104.59
N LEU A 255 25.29 19.33 104.13
CA LEU A 255 25.81 18.21 104.90
C LEU A 255 27.26 18.44 105.34
N ARG A 256 28.11 19.00 104.46
CA ARG A 256 29.48 19.39 104.83
C ARG A 256 29.51 20.44 105.94
N SER A 257 28.63 21.44 105.88
CA SER A 257 28.56 22.45 106.92
C SER A 257 28.06 21.88 108.25
N GLU A 258 27.09 20.95 108.22
CA GLU A 258 26.61 20.24 109.41
C GLU A 258 27.71 19.38 110.02
N PHE A 259 28.44 18.63 109.19
CA PHE A 259 29.59 17.83 109.63
C PHE A 259 30.70 18.68 110.27
N GLU A 260 31.08 19.81 109.67
CA GLU A 260 32.10 20.69 110.26
C GLU A 260 31.63 21.33 111.58
N LYS A 261 30.34 21.65 111.72
CA LYS A 261 29.76 22.09 113.00
C LYS A 261 29.84 21.01 114.06
N GLU A 262 29.39 19.80 113.73
CA GLU A 262 29.45 18.65 114.63
C GLU A 262 30.88 18.30 115.04
N LYS A 263 31.83 18.37 114.10
CA LYS A 263 33.26 18.21 114.37
C LYS A 263 33.77 19.28 115.34
N HIS A 264 33.40 20.55 115.14
CA HIS A 264 33.75 21.63 116.05
C HIS A 264 33.18 21.42 117.45
N ASP A 265 31.90 21.06 117.55
CA ASP A 265 31.22 20.76 118.81
C ASP A 265 31.85 19.55 119.51
N ASN A 266 32.22 18.51 118.76
CA ASN A 266 32.93 17.35 119.30
C ASN A 266 34.34 17.72 119.79
N ASP A 267 35.08 18.55 119.07
CA ASP A 267 36.39 19.03 119.53
C ASP A 267 36.27 19.89 120.80
N LEU A 268 35.23 20.72 120.92
CA LEU A 268 34.90 21.44 122.15
C LEU A 268 34.56 20.47 123.29
N ASN A 269 33.74 19.45 123.03
CA ASN A 269 33.39 18.42 123.99
C ASN A 269 34.63 17.61 124.43
N LYS A 270 35.54 17.27 123.50
CA LYS A 270 36.82 16.62 123.82
C LYS A 270 37.67 17.50 124.73
N ARG A 271 37.83 18.78 124.43
CA ARG A 271 38.54 19.73 125.31
C ARG A 271 37.87 19.87 126.66
N ALA A 272 36.54 19.94 126.71
CA ALA A 272 35.79 19.98 127.96
C ALA A 272 36.00 18.69 128.78
N LEU A 273 36.00 17.52 128.14
CA LEU A 273 36.31 16.24 128.76
C LEU A 273 37.76 16.17 129.22
N GLU A 274 38.73 16.73 128.48
CA GLU A 274 40.13 16.85 128.91
C GLU A 274 40.30 17.80 130.09
N HIS A 275 39.56 18.91 130.11
CA HIS A 275 39.50 19.80 131.27
C HIS A 275 38.90 19.09 132.48
N LEU A 276 37.83 18.31 132.31
CA LEU A 276 37.27 17.46 133.36
C LEU A 276 38.26 16.39 133.80
N ARG A 277 38.91 15.68 132.88
CA ARG A 277 39.96 14.69 133.18
C ARG A 277 41.13 15.31 133.92
N SER A 278 41.60 16.48 133.50
CA SER A 278 42.65 17.25 134.18
C SER A 278 42.19 17.74 135.55
N HIS A 279 40.94 18.20 135.68
CA HIS A 279 40.36 18.59 136.96
C HIS A 279 40.30 17.40 137.91
N PHE A 280 39.77 16.26 137.48
CA PHE A 280 39.73 15.02 138.28
C PHE A 280 41.14 14.49 138.58
N ALA A 281 42.08 14.53 137.63
CA ALA A 281 43.47 14.15 137.87
C ALA A 281 44.14 15.07 138.90
N ASN A 282 43.92 16.39 138.81
CA ASN A 282 44.40 17.34 139.82
C ASN A 282 43.65 17.19 141.15
N LEU A 283 42.39 16.72 141.15
CA LEU A 283 41.64 16.39 142.36
C LEU A 283 42.21 15.14 143.03
N MET A 284 42.61 14.13 142.25
CA MET A 284 43.30 12.93 142.72
C MET A 284 44.70 13.25 143.25
N VAL A 285 45.48 14.09 142.56
CA VAL A 285 46.79 14.58 143.06
C VAL A 285 46.62 15.43 144.33
N ASN A 286 45.55 16.24 144.43
CA ASN A 286 45.24 17.00 145.65
C ASN A 286 44.65 16.14 146.78
N GLN A 287 44.08 14.97 146.49
CA GLN A 287 43.71 13.95 147.48
C GLN A 287 44.94 13.17 147.97
N GLU A 288 45.90 12.86 147.09
CA GLU A 288 47.17 12.21 147.47
C GLU A 288 48.07 13.13 148.33
N ILE A 289 48.02 14.45 148.16
CA ILE A 289 48.78 15.42 148.98
C ILE A 289 48.11 15.67 150.35
N LYS A 290 46.83 15.34 150.54
CA LYS A 290 46.07 15.60 151.79
C LYS A 290 45.73 14.38 152.64
N ASN A 291 45.90 13.16 152.16
CA ASN A 291 45.61 11.95 152.93
C ASN A 291 46.83 11.04 153.10
N GLY A 292 47.69 11.42 154.05
CA GLY A 292 48.31 10.41 154.91
C GLY A 292 47.22 9.82 155.82
N ASN A 293 47.11 8.49 155.78
CA ASN A 293 46.27 7.60 156.59
C ASN A 293 44.86 7.23 156.10
N ASN A 294 44.72 5.91 156.00
CA ASN A 294 43.55 5.03 156.05
C ASN A 294 42.88 4.58 154.75
N MET A 295 42.91 3.24 154.61
CA MET A 295 42.14 2.39 153.72
C MET A 295 40.65 2.74 153.70
N VAL A 296 39.99 2.48 152.57
CA VAL A 296 38.94 1.45 152.42
C VAL A 296 38.49 1.39 150.95
N GLU A 297 38.22 0.16 150.51
CA GLU A 297 37.71 -0.28 149.20
C GLU A 297 36.37 0.35 148.77
N ASN A 298 36.20 0.57 147.47
CA ASN A 298 34.96 0.35 146.69
C ASN A 298 35.25 0.65 145.21
N ILE A 299 35.38 -0.35 144.32
CA ILE A 299 34.31 -1.05 143.57
C ILE A 299 33.38 -0.09 142.82
N LEU A 300 33.59 0.03 141.51
CA LEU A 300 32.57 0.22 140.45
C LEU A 300 33.30 0.18 139.09
N SER A 301 33.33 -0.99 138.45
CA SER A 301 32.36 -1.41 137.42
C SER A 301 32.81 -0.98 136.03
N VAL A 302 33.58 -1.88 135.40
CA VAL A 302 33.79 -1.94 133.96
C VAL A 302 32.41 -2.04 133.30
N ILE A 303 32.06 -1.03 132.49
CA ILE A 303 31.00 -1.17 131.50
C ILE A 303 31.72 -1.12 130.16
N ASP A 304 31.92 -2.30 129.60
CA ASP A 304 32.16 -2.48 128.17
C ASP A 304 30.93 -1.95 127.43
N ILE A 305 31.14 -0.94 126.59
CA ILE A 305 30.16 -0.57 125.56
C ILE A 305 30.74 -1.03 124.25
N ASP A 306 30.20 -2.16 123.77
CA ASP A 306 30.42 -2.70 122.45
C ASP A 306 30.07 -1.66 121.38
N TYR A 307 31.02 -1.44 120.47
CA TYR A 307 30.75 -0.85 119.17
C TYR A 307 29.92 -1.84 118.35
N LEU A 308 28.76 -1.41 117.85
CA LEU A 308 28.11 -2.03 116.70
C LEU A 308 28.02 -1.01 115.55
N PRO A 309 28.48 -1.37 114.35
CA PRO A 309 28.30 -0.59 113.14
C PRO A 309 27.03 -1.04 112.38
N GLU A 310 26.19 -0.08 111.99
CA GLU A 310 25.38 -0.12 110.75
C GLU A 310 25.40 1.25 110.08
#